data_AF-A0A7G9NS82-F1
#
_entry.id   AF-A0A7G9NS82-F1
#
_cell.length_a   1.000
_cell.length_b   1.000
_cell.length_c   1.000
_cell.angle_alpha   90.00
_cell.angle_beta   90.00
_cell.angle_gamma   90.00
#
_symmetry.space_group_name_H-M   'P 1'
#
loop_
_entity.id
_entity.type
_entity.pdbx_description
1 polymer ?
#
loop_
_entity_poly.entity_id
_entity_poly.type
_entity_poly.pdbx_seq_one_letter_code
_entity_poly.pdbx_strand_id
1 'polypeptide(L)'
;MRLLRVLFVLVLVAGCESVKQMPAGDPQLSYGYAQLHDLMKRESGVSDLLLIRDVSEPTQALIELVADTAADAAERIETFADEDKSLQLDDTGLPSIESDTRSAIAAATAGLLLTGDHAERDLLLTQIKATQYAEYLTSTIAKADPDARRTAYLYELSGKFHQIGDKLSARLSPR
;
A
#
# COMPACT_ATOMS: atom_id res chain seq x y z
N MET A 1 64.30 38.63 21.67
CA MET A 1 63.56 39.88 21.43
C MET A 1 63.04 39.89 20.00
N ARG A 2 61.70 40.00 19.85
CA ARG A 2 60.93 40.60 18.72
C ARG A 2 61.17 40.04 17.30
N LEU A 3 60.28 39.20 16.79
CA LEU A 3 59.05 39.53 16.00
C LEU A 3 59.34 40.10 14.61
N LEU A 4 59.04 39.32 13.55
CA LEU A 4 58.25 39.85 12.43
C LEU A 4 57.49 38.73 11.72
N ARG A 5 56.19 38.97 11.55
CA ARG A 5 55.15 38.14 10.95
C ARG A 5 55.32 38.07 9.43
N VAL A 6 55.13 36.88 8.83
CA VAL A 6 54.56 36.78 7.48
C VAL A 6 53.50 35.66 7.50
N LEU A 7 52.30 36.09 7.15
CA LEU A 7 51.05 35.36 6.96
C LEU A 7 51.03 34.85 5.51
N PHE A 8 50.67 33.58 5.24
CA PHE A 8 49.93 33.15 4.02
C PHE A 8 49.60 31.65 4.09
N VAL A 9 48.38 31.26 4.49
CA VAL A 9 47.18 30.91 3.69
C VAL A 9 46.89 29.40 3.76
N LEU A 10 45.75 29.07 4.38
CA LEU A 10 45.08 27.77 4.38
C LEU A 10 44.56 27.43 2.98
N VAL A 11 44.62 26.14 2.61
CA VAL A 11 43.65 25.52 1.70
C VAL A 11 43.17 24.22 2.36
N LEU A 12 42.10 24.32 3.15
CA LEU A 12 41.25 23.19 3.49
C LEU A 12 40.23 23.06 2.36
N VAL A 13 40.37 22.05 1.51
CA VAL A 13 39.33 21.70 0.54
C VAL A 13 38.20 21.02 1.32
N ALA A 14 37.25 21.82 1.80
CA ALA A 14 35.95 21.33 2.22
C ALA A 14 35.16 21.00 0.95
N GLY A 15 35.15 19.72 0.58
CA GLY A 15 34.18 19.20 -0.37
C GLY A 15 32.80 19.16 0.29
N CYS A 16 32.02 20.23 0.16
CA CYS A 16 30.58 20.13 0.33
C CYS A 16 30.04 19.41 -0.90
N GLU A 17 29.90 18.09 -0.81
CA GLU A 17 29.04 17.35 -1.71
C GLU A 17 27.61 17.83 -1.43
N SER A 18 27.10 18.74 -2.26
CA SER A 18 25.70 19.14 -2.21
C SER A 18 24.86 17.91 -2.52
N VAL A 19 24.40 17.23 -1.46
CA VAL A 19 23.25 16.33 -1.55
C VAL A 19 22.14 17.15 -2.20
N LYS A 20 21.78 16.77 -3.43
CA LYS A 20 20.72 17.40 -4.19
C LYS A 20 19.43 17.17 -3.41
N GLN A 21 19.08 18.11 -2.55
CA GLN A 21 17.86 18.07 -1.76
C GLN A 21 16.70 18.08 -2.75
N MET A 22 16.11 16.90 -2.95
CA MET A 22 14.95 16.76 -3.81
C MET A 22 13.84 17.64 -3.23
N PRO A 23 13.03 18.30 -4.07
CA PRO A 23 11.87 19.04 -3.58
C PRO A 23 11.03 18.07 -2.74
N ALA A 24 10.76 18.44 -1.48
CA ALA A 24 9.91 17.64 -0.62
C ALA A 24 8.52 17.61 -1.27
N GLY A 25 8.07 16.42 -1.70
CA GLY A 25 6.70 16.23 -2.16
C GLY A 25 5.70 16.44 -1.01
N ASP A 26 4.41 16.41 -1.34
CA ASP A 26 3.37 16.44 -0.31
C ASP A 26 3.47 15.16 0.54
N PRO A 27 3.86 15.26 1.83
CA PRO A 27 4.01 14.09 2.68
C PRO A 27 2.68 13.34 2.85
N GLN A 28 1.54 14.03 2.80
CA GLN A 28 0.24 13.40 2.92
C GLN A 28 -0.07 12.50 1.71
N LEU A 29 0.35 12.91 0.51
CA LEU A 29 0.21 12.10 -0.69
C LEU A 29 1.13 10.88 -0.62
N SER A 30 2.38 11.07 -0.18
CA SER A 30 3.33 9.97 0.04
C SER A 30 2.78 8.93 1.02
N TYR A 31 2.23 9.37 2.16
CA TYR A 31 1.60 8.47 3.14
C TYR A 31 0.41 7.71 2.54
N GLY A 32 -0.40 8.35 1.70
CA GLY A 32 -1.49 7.68 0.98
C GLY A 32 -0.97 6.55 0.10
N TYR A 33 0.10 6.80 -0.66
CA TYR A 33 0.74 5.80 -1.50
C TYR A 33 1.37 4.66 -0.70
N ALA A 34 2.05 4.95 0.40
CA ALA A 34 2.60 3.93 1.29
C ALA A 34 1.51 3.05 1.91
N GLN A 35 0.40 3.64 2.37
CA GLN A 35 -0.75 2.88 2.89
C GLN A 35 -1.39 2.00 1.81
N LEU A 36 -1.51 2.52 0.59
CA LEU A 36 -2.04 1.73 -0.53
C LEU A 36 -1.10 0.59 -0.89
N HIS A 37 0.21 0.84 -0.93
CA HIS A 37 1.22 -0.19 -1.21
C HIS A 37 1.20 -1.29 -0.15
N ASP A 38 1.20 -0.95 1.15
CA ASP A 38 1.07 -1.95 2.25
C ASP A 38 -0.20 -2.79 2.10
N LEU A 39 -1.35 -2.16 1.79
CA LEU A 39 -2.60 -2.87 1.53
C LEU A 39 -2.48 -3.83 0.34
N MET A 40 -1.96 -3.37 -0.80
CA MET A 40 -1.81 -4.18 -2.01
C MET A 40 -0.85 -5.36 -1.78
N LYS A 41 0.26 -5.14 -1.07
CA LYS A 41 1.18 -6.21 -0.68
C LYS A 41 0.50 -7.27 0.20
N ARG A 42 -0.31 -6.85 1.17
CA ARG A 42 -1.04 -7.79 2.03
C ARG A 42 -2.09 -8.58 1.26
N GLU A 43 -2.93 -7.91 0.48
CA GLU A 43 -3.98 -8.58 -0.29
C GLU A 43 -3.40 -9.46 -1.41
N SER A 44 -2.20 -9.17 -1.94
CA SER A 44 -1.54 -10.07 -2.90
C SER A 44 -1.25 -11.47 -2.35
N GLY A 45 -1.18 -11.63 -1.02
CA GLY A 45 -0.97 -12.91 -0.36
C GLY A 45 -2.25 -13.60 0.11
N VAL A 46 -3.45 -13.06 -0.15
CA VAL A 46 -4.68 -13.63 0.41
C VAL A 46 -4.99 -15.03 -0.13
N SER A 47 -4.57 -15.32 -1.36
CA SER A 47 -4.76 -16.63 -2.00
C SER A 47 -3.97 -17.75 -1.31
N ASP A 48 -2.95 -17.44 -0.51
CA ASP A 48 -2.21 -18.44 0.29
C ASP A 48 -3.12 -19.16 1.28
N LEU A 49 -4.22 -18.53 1.74
CA LEU A 49 -5.21 -19.17 2.61
C LEU A 49 -5.88 -20.38 1.94
N LEU A 50 -5.98 -20.38 0.61
CA LEU A 50 -6.60 -21.45 -0.17
C LEU A 50 -5.76 -22.73 -0.17
N LEU A 51 -4.47 -22.66 0.20
CA LEU A 51 -3.62 -23.84 0.38
C LEU A 51 -4.01 -24.65 1.63
N ILE A 52 -4.72 -24.03 2.58
CA ILE A 52 -5.03 -24.60 3.90
C ILE A 52 -6.53 -24.69 4.13
N ARG A 53 -7.34 -23.84 3.48
CA ARG A 53 -8.78 -23.74 3.70
C ARG A 53 -9.54 -24.07 2.41
N ASP A 54 -10.40 -25.08 2.50
CA ASP A 54 -11.33 -25.42 1.43
C ASP A 54 -12.46 -24.38 1.38
N VAL A 55 -12.70 -23.84 0.19
CA VAL A 55 -13.82 -22.96 -0.15
C VAL A 55 -14.42 -23.40 -1.48
N SER A 56 -15.63 -22.95 -1.81
CA SER A 56 -16.20 -23.26 -3.14
C SER A 56 -15.35 -22.70 -4.30
N GLU A 57 -15.26 -23.42 -5.42
CA GLU A 57 -14.50 -22.99 -6.61
C GLU A 57 -14.83 -21.54 -7.07
N PRO A 58 -16.11 -21.08 -7.07
CA PRO A 58 -16.40 -19.70 -7.44
C PRO A 58 -15.84 -18.68 -6.44
N THR A 59 -15.72 -19.04 -5.17
CA THR A 59 -15.11 -18.18 -4.15
C THR A 59 -13.60 -18.17 -4.34
N GLN A 60 -12.96 -19.33 -4.52
CA GLN A 60 -11.54 -19.44 -4.83
C GLN A 60 -11.15 -18.53 -6.01
N ALA A 61 -11.88 -18.60 -7.13
CA ALA A 61 -11.59 -17.76 -8.30
C ALA A 61 -11.69 -16.25 -8.02
N LEU A 62 -12.56 -15.82 -7.10
CA LEU A 62 -12.65 -14.41 -6.70
C LEU A 62 -11.50 -14.00 -5.78
N ILE A 63 -11.04 -14.88 -4.90
CA ILE A 63 -9.91 -14.64 -4.00
C ILE A 63 -8.61 -14.55 -4.79
N GLU A 64 -8.41 -15.45 -5.77
CA GLU A 64 -7.30 -15.37 -6.72
C GLU A 64 -7.33 -14.06 -7.51
N LEU A 65 -8.51 -13.63 -8.00
CA LEU A 65 -8.66 -12.34 -8.68
C LEU A 65 -8.29 -11.14 -7.78
N VAL A 66 -8.62 -11.17 -6.49
CA VAL A 66 -8.17 -10.14 -5.54
C VAL A 66 -6.65 -10.14 -5.43
N ALA A 67 -6.06 -11.31 -5.20
CA ALA A 67 -4.62 -11.46 -5.01
C ALA A 67 -3.84 -10.95 -6.23
N ASP A 68 -4.23 -11.37 -7.44
CA ASP A 68 -3.58 -10.97 -8.69
C ASP A 68 -3.74 -9.46 -8.93
N THR A 69 -4.95 -8.92 -8.74
CA THR A 69 -5.19 -7.47 -8.90
C THR A 69 -4.35 -6.64 -7.93
N ALA A 70 -4.19 -7.13 -6.70
CA ALA A 70 -3.39 -6.47 -5.68
C ALA A 70 -1.88 -6.59 -5.97
N ALA A 71 -1.41 -7.73 -6.48
CA ALA A 71 -0.03 -7.92 -6.90
C ALA A 71 0.36 -6.94 -8.02
N ASP A 72 -0.44 -6.89 -9.09
CA ASP A 72 -0.25 -5.96 -10.21
C ASP A 72 -0.24 -4.50 -9.73
N ALA A 73 -1.11 -4.17 -8.77
CA ALA A 73 -1.18 -2.83 -8.21
C ALA A 73 0.03 -2.46 -7.35
N ALA A 74 0.54 -3.39 -6.53
CA ALA A 74 1.75 -3.17 -5.75
C ALA A 74 2.94 -2.85 -6.67
N GLU A 75 3.17 -3.66 -7.71
CA GLU A 75 4.23 -3.43 -8.69
C GLU A 75 4.08 -2.09 -9.42
N ARG A 76 2.84 -1.71 -9.76
CA ARG A 76 2.58 -0.43 -10.41
C ARG A 76 2.86 0.76 -9.48
N ILE A 77 2.55 0.65 -8.20
CA ILE A 77 2.84 1.67 -7.20
C ILE A 77 4.35 1.80 -6.98
N GLU A 78 5.08 0.68 -6.94
CA GLU A 78 6.55 0.68 -6.89
C GLU A 78 7.14 1.39 -8.11
N THR A 79 6.59 1.15 -9.31
CA THR A 79 6.98 1.87 -10.53
C THR A 79 6.75 3.39 -10.40
N PHE A 80 5.63 3.82 -9.81
CA PHE A 80 5.37 5.25 -9.57
C PHE A 80 6.39 5.88 -8.61
N ALA A 81 6.76 5.16 -7.54
CA ALA A 81 7.81 5.62 -6.61
C ALA A 81 9.20 5.60 -7.25
N ASP A 82 9.42 4.75 -8.25
CA ASP A 82 10.64 4.77 -9.05
C ASP A 82 10.72 5.96 -10.00
N GLU A 83 9.61 6.34 -10.62
CA GLU A 83 9.50 7.54 -11.45
C GLU A 83 9.52 8.84 -10.61
N ASP A 84 8.94 8.83 -9.42
CA ASP A 84 8.78 9.98 -8.53
C ASP A 84 9.23 9.64 -7.11
N LYS A 85 10.49 9.97 -6.80
CA LYS A 85 11.12 9.69 -5.49
C LYS A 85 10.56 10.52 -4.34
N SER A 86 9.61 11.41 -4.59
CA SER A 86 8.84 12.04 -3.51
C SER A 86 7.78 11.12 -2.90
N LEU A 87 7.46 10.00 -3.57
CA LEU A 87 6.62 8.93 -3.05
C LEU A 87 7.50 7.91 -2.28
N GLN A 88 7.54 8.06 -0.97
CA GLN A 88 8.18 7.12 -0.05
C GLN A 88 7.16 6.06 0.37
N LEU A 89 7.41 4.79 0.03
CA LEU A 89 6.48 3.68 0.28
C LEU A 89 6.72 2.96 1.63
N ASP A 90 7.81 3.28 2.32
CA ASP A 90 8.22 2.68 3.59
C ASP A 90 7.69 3.40 4.83
N ASP A 91 7.07 4.57 4.67
CA ASP A 91 6.42 5.32 5.73
C ASP A 91 4.95 5.58 5.44
N THR A 92 4.07 4.93 6.20
CA THR A 92 2.61 5.08 6.09
C THR A 92 2.07 6.35 6.75
N GLY A 93 2.88 7.07 7.52
CA GLY A 93 2.45 8.22 8.31
C GLY A 93 1.50 7.85 9.47
N LEU A 94 1.30 6.57 9.75
CA LEU A 94 0.44 6.11 10.84
C LEU A 94 1.19 6.22 12.18
N PRO A 95 0.54 6.71 13.25
CA PRO A 95 1.09 6.61 14.60
C PRO A 95 1.38 5.15 14.96
N SER A 96 2.43 4.90 15.74
CA SER A 96 2.83 3.53 16.12
C SER A 96 1.69 2.75 16.77
N ILE A 97 0.93 3.37 17.67
CA ILE A 97 -0.24 2.76 18.33
C ILE A 97 -1.30 2.31 17.31
N GLU A 98 -1.53 3.08 16.25
CA GLU A 98 -2.48 2.73 15.20
C GLU A 98 -1.95 1.57 14.34
N SER A 99 -0.66 1.61 13.97
CA SER A 99 0.00 0.53 13.22
C SER A 99 -0.02 -0.80 14.00
N ASP A 100 0.28 -0.77 15.30
CA ASP A 100 0.24 -1.93 16.19
C ASP A 100 -1.19 -2.47 16.32
N THR A 101 -2.18 -1.58 16.44
CA THR A 101 -3.60 -1.96 16.52
C THR A 101 -4.06 -2.66 15.24
N ARG A 102 -3.71 -2.13 14.07
CA ARG A 102 -4.02 -2.76 12.77
C ARG A 102 -3.36 -4.14 12.64
N SER A 103 -2.11 -4.25 13.07
CA SER A 103 -1.37 -5.52 13.04
C SER A 103 -2.00 -6.57 13.96
N ALA A 104 -2.45 -6.17 15.16
CA ALA A 104 -3.17 -7.05 16.08
C ALA A 104 -4.52 -7.51 15.51
N ILE A 105 -5.28 -6.61 14.87
CA ILE A 105 -6.54 -6.97 14.19
C ILE A 105 -6.26 -7.96 13.05
N ALA A 106 -5.26 -7.70 12.21
CA ALA A 106 -4.90 -8.58 11.10
C ALA A 106 -4.53 -9.99 11.59
N ALA A 107 -3.75 -10.09 12.68
CA ALA A 107 -3.41 -11.38 13.30
C ALA A 107 -4.64 -12.11 13.84
N ALA A 108 -5.55 -11.40 14.50
CA ALA A 108 -6.80 -11.98 14.99
C ALA A 108 -7.71 -12.47 13.85
N THR A 109 -7.82 -11.68 12.77
CA THR A 109 -8.56 -12.06 11.56
C THR A 109 -7.94 -13.28 10.88
N ALA A 110 -6.62 -13.33 10.73
CA ALA A 110 -5.93 -14.50 10.18
C ALA A 110 -6.21 -15.76 11.02
N GLY A 111 -6.18 -15.65 12.35
CA GLY A 111 -6.57 -16.73 13.25
C GLY A 111 -8.01 -17.22 13.00
N LEU A 112 -8.97 -16.30 12.89
CA LEU A 112 -10.37 -16.62 12.57
C LEU A 112 -10.49 -17.36 11.23
N LEU A 113 -9.81 -16.89 10.19
CA LEU A 113 -9.86 -17.51 8.85
C LEU A 113 -9.25 -18.91 8.83
N LEU A 114 -8.21 -19.14 9.64
CA LEU A 114 -7.52 -20.43 9.71
C LEU A 114 -8.26 -21.47 10.57
N THR A 115 -8.91 -21.06 11.66
CA THR A 115 -9.49 -22.00 12.64
C THR A 115 -11.00 -21.95 12.76
N GLY A 116 -11.67 -20.97 12.16
CA GLY A 116 -13.11 -20.78 12.28
C GLY A 116 -13.94 -21.82 11.53
N ASP A 117 -15.14 -22.13 12.04
CA ASP A 117 -16.06 -23.10 11.44
C ASP A 117 -16.76 -22.57 10.17
N HIS A 118 -16.71 -21.26 9.93
CA HIS A 118 -17.36 -20.58 8.81
C HIS A 118 -16.36 -19.89 7.87
N ALA A 119 -15.22 -20.53 7.61
CA ALA A 119 -14.11 -19.90 6.89
C ALA A 119 -14.49 -19.28 5.54
N GLU A 120 -15.29 -19.94 4.69
CA GLU A 120 -15.69 -19.33 3.41
C GLU A 120 -16.48 -18.02 3.61
N ARG A 121 -17.44 -18.02 4.54
CA ARG A 121 -18.24 -16.82 4.84
C ARG A 121 -17.37 -15.70 5.42
N ASP A 122 -16.52 -16.04 6.37
CA ASP A 122 -15.68 -15.08 7.07
C ASP A 122 -14.59 -14.52 6.14
N LEU A 123 -14.09 -15.35 5.21
CA LEU A 123 -13.21 -14.93 4.11
C LEU A 123 -13.92 -13.93 3.20
N LEU A 124 -15.11 -14.26 2.69
CA LEU A 124 -15.92 -13.36 1.85
C LEU A 124 -16.19 -12.02 2.56
N LEU A 125 -16.60 -12.05 3.83
CA LEU A 125 -16.86 -10.83 4.61
C LEU A 125 -15.60 -9.98 4.81
N THR A 126 -14.47 -10.60 5.08
CA THR A 126 -13.18 -9.90 5.25
C THR A 126 -12.77 -9.26 3.93
N GLN A 127 -12.94 -9.99 2.82
CA GLN A 127 -12.52 -9.55 1.50
C GLN A 127 -13.42 -8.45 0.93
N ILE A 128 -14.73 -8.48 1.21
CA ILE A 128 -15.63 -7.35 0.90
C ILE A 128 -15.14 -6.06 1.57
N LYS A 129 -14.73 -6.14 2.84
CA LYS A 129 -14.19 -4.97 3.56
C LYS A 129 -12.86 -4.50 2.97
N ALA A 130 -11.97 -5.43 2.63
CA ALA A 130 -10.67 -5.11 2.03
C ALA A 130 -10.83 -4.44 0.66
N THR A 131 -11.66 -4.99 -0.22
CA THR A 131 -11.91 -4.40 -1.55
C THR A 131 -12.60 -3.05 -1.45
N GLN A 132 -13.53 -2.88 -0.50
CA GLN A 132 -14.17 -1.58 -0.27
C GLN A 132 -13.15 -0.55 0.25
N TYR A 133 -12.26 -0.94 1.16
CA TYR A 133 -11.19 -0.06 1.62
C TYR A 133 -10.24 0.33 0.49
N ALA A 134 -9.84 -0.63 -0.36
CA ALA A 134 -9.01 -0.38 -1.54
C ALA A 134 -9.70 0.58 -2.53
N GLU A 135 -10.99 0.38 -2.84
CA GLU A 135 -11.79 1.27 -3.69
C GLU A 135 -11.74 2.73 -3.20
N TYR A 136 -12.03 2.96 -1.91
CA TYR A 136 -12.07 4.32 -1.37
C TYR A 136 -10.70 4.93 -1.15
N LEU A 137 -9.70 4.15 -0.75
CA LEU A 137 -8.32 4.63 -0.59
C LEU A 137 -7.76 5.09 -1.94
N THR A 138 -7.86 4.25 -2.97
CA THR A 138 -7.37 4.57 -4.33
C THR A 138 -8.04 5.81 -4.91
N SER A 139 -9.37 5.94 -4.81
CA SER A 139 -10.08 7.13 -5.31
C SER A 139 -9.79 8.39 -4.49
N THR A 140 -9.45 8.26 -3.20
CA THR A 140 -9.06 9.41 -2.36
C THR A 140 -7.67 9.91 -2.74
N ILE A 141 -6.71 9.01 -2.98
CA ILE A 141 -5.37 9.36 -3.47
C ILE A 141 -5.49 10.01 -4.85
N ALA A 142 -6.30 9.44 -5.76
CA ALA A 142 -6.52 9.98 -7.11
C ALA A 142 -7.04 11.43 -7.12
N LYS A 143 -7.82 11.83 -6.11
CA LYS A 143 -8.31 13.20 -5.97
C LYS A 143 -7.23 14.18 -5.52
N ALA A 144 -6.24 13.70 -4.78
CA ALA A 144 -5.15 14.50 -4.23
C ALA A 144 -3.92 14.53 -5.14
N ASP A 145 -3.74 13.53 -6.01
CA ASP A 145 -2.56 13.41 -6.85
C ASP A 145 -2.59 14.38 -8.06
N PRO A 146 -1.60 15.26 -8.20
CA PRO A 146 -1.51 16.17 -9.35
C PRO A 146 -1.07 15.50 -10.66
N ASP A 147 -0.52 14.28 -10.64
CA ASP A 147 -0.11 13.57 -11.87
C ASP A 147 -1.31 12.88 -12.52
N ALA A 148 -1.69 13.36 -13.71
CA ALA A 148 -2.85 12.85 -14.44
C ALA A 148 -2.74 11.36 -14.85
N ARG A 149 -1.52 10.83 -15.07
CA ARG A 149 -1.32 9.41 -15.43
C ARG A 149 -1.57 8.53 -14.21
N ARG A 150 -1.05 8.92 -13.04
CA ARG A 150 -1.29 8.21 -11.78
C ARG A 150 -2.74 8.26 -11.38
N THR A 151 -3.36 9.43 -11.47
CA THR A 151 -4.79 9.63 -11.19
C THR A 151 -5.69 8.78 -12.08
N ALA A 152 -5.42 8.70 -13.39
CA ALA A 152 -6.19 7.84 -14.29
C ALA A 152 -6.11 6.36 -13.89
N TYR A 153 -4.90 5.87 -13.58
CA TYR A 153 -4.69 4.50 -13.11
C TYR A 153 -5.41 4.23 -11.79
N LEU A 154 -5.32 5.14 -10.81
CA LEU A 154 -5.94 4.97 -9.50
C LEU A 154 -7.48 4.93 -9.58
N TYR A 155 -8.10 5.72 -10.46
CA TYR A 155 -9.55 5.62 -10.69
C TYR A 155 -9.95 4.30 -11.37
N GLU A 156 -9.15 3.81 -12.31
CA GLU A 156 -9.36 2.49 -12.90
C GLU A 156 -9.27 1.38 -11.83
N LEU A 157 -8.24 1.44 -10.99
CA LEU A 157 -8.02 0.48 -9.90
C LEU A 157 -9.18 0.53 -8.88
N SER A 158 -9.65 1.73 -8.53
CA SER A 158 -10.83 1.91 -7.68
C SER A 158 -12.05 1.20 -8.26
N GLY A 159 -12.32 1.41 -9.56
CA GLY A 159 -13.42 0.74 -10.26
C GLY A 159 -13.28 -0.78 -10.33
N LYS A 160 -12.06 -1.30 -10.45
CA LYS A 160 -11.78 -2.75 -10.40
C LYS A 160 -12.13 -3.33 -9.03
N PHE A 161 -11.66 -2.72 -7.94
CA PHE A 161 -11.97 -3.19 -6.59
C PHE A 161 -13.46 -3.10 -6.25
N HIS A 162 -14.14 -2.06 -6.73
CA HIS A 162 -15.60 -1.96 -6.63
C HIS A 162 -16.30 -3.17 -7.25
N GLN A 163 -15.96 -3.50 -8.50
CA GLN A 163 -16.56 -4.64 -9.22
C GLN A 163 -16.25 -5.98 -8.57
N ILE A 164 -15.04 -6.16 -8.00
CA ILE A 164 -14.69 -7.36 -7.26
C ILE A 164 -15.51 -7.45 -5.97
N GLY A 165 -15.65 -6.34 -5.24
CA GLY A 165 -16.46 -6.24 -4.02
C GLY A 165 -17.94 -6.60 -4.26
N ASP A 166 -18.52 -6.16 -5.38
CA ASP A 166 -19.88 -6.55 -5.79
C ASP A 166 -20.01 -8.05 -6.02
N LYS A 167 -19.03 -8.66 -6.71
CA LYS A 167 -19.01 -10.11 -6.96
C LYS A 167 -18.90 -10.90 -5.66
N LEU A 168 -18.02 -10.47 -4.75
CA LEU A 168 -17.87 -11.08 -3.42
C LEU A 168 -19.18 -10.97 -2.62
N SER A 169 -19.81 -9.79 -2.62
CA SER A 169 -21.09 -9.56 -1.93
C SER A 169 -22.23 -10.42 -2.47
N ALA A 170 -22.28 -10.62 -3.79
CA ALA A 170 -23.24 -11.50 -4.43
C ALA A 170 -23.11 -12.97 -3.98
N ARG A 171 -21.92 -13.40 -3.51
CA ARG A 171 -21.72 -14.76 -2.95
C ARG A 171 -22.39 -14.96 -1.59
N LEU A 172 -22.59 -13.89 -0.82
CA LEU A 172 -23.22 -13.93 0.50
C LEU A 172 -24.75 -13.81 0.47
N SER A 173 -25.32 -13.46 -0.69
CA SER A 173 -26.78 -13.34 -0.82
C SER A 173 -27.44 -14.72 -0.87
N PRO A 174 -28.59 -14.93 -0.20
CA PRO A 174 -29.36 -16.16 -0.34
C PRO A 174 -29.75 -16.36 -1.82
N ARG A 175 -29.51 -17.56 -2.36
CA ARG A 175 -30.04 -17.98 -3.66
C ARG A 175 -31.47 -18.49 -3.52
#